data_AF-A0A380SAG4-F1
#
_entry.id   AF-A0A380SAG4-F1
#
_cell.length_a   1.000
_cell.length_b   1.000
_cell.length_c   1.000
_cell.angle_alpha   90.00
_cell.angle_beta   90.00
_cell.angle_gamma   90.00
#
_symmetry.space_group_name_H-M   'P 1'
#
loop_
_entity.id
_entity.type
_entity.pdbx_description
1 polymer ?
#
loop_
_entity_poly.entity_id
_entity_poly.type
_entity_poly.pdbx_seq_one_letter_code
_entity_poly.pdbx_strand_id
1 'polypeptide(L)' 'MYKLTERAAEDFAGIYDYTLLKFGEAQADHYTDALEAFFETLAGMPDMGRDYHAVPGVMRIEFSDIPFFIRFVIRIF' A
#
# COMPACT_ATOMS: atom_id res chain seq x y z
N MET A 1 5.05 6.87 -11.61
CA MET A 1 5.39 7.65 -10.40
C MET A 1 4.12 8.14 -9.73
N TYR A 2 3.70 7.41 -8.70
CA TYR A 2 2.61 7.79 -7.82
C TYR A 2 3.03 8.90 -6.85
N LYS A 3 2.06 9.49 -6.15
CA LYS A 3 2.32 10.41 -5.05
C LYS A 3 1.55 9.97 -3.81
N LEU A 4 2.23 9.93 -2.68
CA LEU A 4 1.62 9.69 -1.38
C LEU A 4 1.32 11.03 -0.72
N THR A 5 0.24 11.08 0.07
CA THR A 5 0.07 12.12 1.07
C THR A 5 1.09 11.91 2.19
N GLU A 6 1.39 12.94 2.97
CA GLU A 6 2.30 12.83 4.13
C GLU A 6 1.87 11.70 5.06
N ARG A 7 0.56 11.62 5.36
CA ARG A 7 0.01 10.56 6.20
C ARG A 7 0.20 9.16 5.60
N ALA A 8 0.03 9.00 4.29
CA ALA A 8 0.26 7.70 3.65
C ALA A 8 1.74 7.31 3.64
N ALA A 9 2.66 8.29 3.55
CA ALA A 9 4.10 8.04 3.71
C ALA A 9 4.46 7.64 5.15
N GLU A 10 3.85 8.27 6.16
CA GLU A 10 4.01 7.87 7.57
C GLU A 10 3.47 6.45 7.82
N ASP A 11 2.29 6.12 7.30
CA ASP A 11 1.73 4.77 7.40
C ASP A 11 2.68 3.73 6.77
N PHE A 12 3.31 4.08 5.63
CA PHE A 12 4.28 3.22 4.96
C PHE A 12 5.57 3.03 5.77
N ALA A 13 6.11 4.09 6.36
CA ALA A 13 7.25 3.98 7.27
C ALA A 13 6.93 3.07 8.48
N GLY A 14 5.72 3.19 9.03
CA GLY A 14 5.27 2.32 10.12
C GLY A 14 5.16 0.84 9.72
N ILE A 15 4.78 0.55 8.47
CA ILE A 15 4.78 -0.82 7.92
C ILE A 15 6.21 -1.36 7.84
N TYR A 16 7.16 -0.57 7.35
CA TYR A 16 8.58 -0.96 7.30
C TYR A 16 9.12 -1.24 8.70
N ASP A 17 8.93 -0.34 9.65
CA ASP A 17 9.40 -0.53 11.03
C ASP A 17 8.81 -1.80 11.67
N TYR A 18 7.52 -2.04 11.46
CA TYR A 18 6.87 -3.25 11.96
C TYR A 18 7.45 -4.53 11.33
N THR A 19 7.62 -4.54 10.01
CA THR A 19 8.15 -5.71 9.28
C THR A 19 9.61 -5.98 9.66
N LEU A 20 10.43 -4.93 9.76
CA LEU A 20 11.81 -5.01 10.22
C LEU A 20 11.90 -5.62 11.62
N LEU A 21 11.12 -5.09 12.57
CA LEU A 21 11.17 -5.52 13.97
C LEU A 21 10.66 -6.95 14.18
N LYS A 22 9.76 -7.43 13.32
CA LYS A 22 9.13 -8.75 13.45
C LYS A 22 9.78 -9.85 12.62
N PHE A 23 10.33 -9.51 11.46
CA PHE A 23 10.78 -10.50 10.46
C PHE A 23 12.19 -10.24 9.92
N GLY A 24 12.82 -9.12 10.31
CA GLY A 24 14.17 -8.76 9.90
C GLY A 24 14.23 -8.01 8.57
N GLU A 25 15.42 -7.48 8.28
CA GLU A 25 15.70 -6.58 7.16
C GLU A 25 15.31 -7.16 5.80
N ALA A 26 15.73 -8.40 5.50
CA ALA A 26 15.43 -9.04 4.22
C ALA A 26 13.92 -9.12 3.91
N GLN A 27 13.09 -9.34 4.93
CA GLN A 27 11.63 -9.38 4.74
C GLN A 27 11.03 -7.97 4.65
N ALA A 28 11.59 -7.00 5.37
CA ALA A 28 11.17 -5.61 5.30
C ALA A 28 11.47 -5.01 3.91
N ASP A 29 12.67 -5.27 3.37
CA ASP A 29 13.07 -4.85 2.02
C ASP A 29 12.16 -5.47 0.96
N HIS A 30 11.98 -6.80 1.00
CA HIS A 30 11.09 -7.50 0.07
C HIS A 30 9.68 -6.90 0.06
N TYR A 31 9.13 -6.64 1.25
CA TYR A 31 7.79 -6.12 1.39
C TYR A 31 7.67 -4.67 0.90
N THR A 32 8.72 -3.88 1.08
CA THR A 32 8.83 -2.51 0.58
C THR A 32 8.84 -2.49 -0.94
N ASP A 33 9.68 -3.32 -1.57
CA ASP A 33 9.77 -3.46 -3.02
C ASP A 33 8.42 -3.93 -3.61
N ALA A 34 7.77 -4.89 -2.95
CA ALA A 34 6.49 -5.43 -3.40
C ALA A 34 5.37 -4.36 -3.33
N LEU A 35 5.36 -3.54 -2.28
CA LEU A 35 4.41 -2.42 -2.16
C LEU A 35 4.70 -1.30 -3.15
N GLU A 36 5.97 -0.98 -3.43
CA GLU A 36 6.34 0.03 -4.43
C GLU A 36 5.89 -0.41 -5.83
N ALA A 37 6.18 -1.65 -6.22
CA ALA A 37 5.72 -2.22 -7.50
C ALA A 37 4.18 -2.22 -7.60
N PHE A 38 3.50 -2.49 -6.49
CA PHE A 38 2.05 -2.43 -6.42
C PHE A 38 1.52 -1.01 -6.64
N PHE A 39 2.08 0.01 -5.98
CA PHE A 39 1.63 1.39 -6.14
C PHE A 39 1.92 1.94 -7.55
N GLU A 40 3.04 1.57 -8.17
CA GLU A 40 3.29 1.89 -9.58
C GLU A 40 2.27 1.24 -10.51
N THR A 41 1.88 -0.01 -10.24
CA THR A 41 0.81 -0.70 -11.00
C THR A 41 -0.52 0.03 -10.84
N LEU A 42 -0.88 0.42 -9.62
CA LEU A 42 -2.11 1.16 -9.33
C LEU A 42 -2.14 2.55 -9.99
N ALA A 43 -1.00 3.22 -10.06
CA ALA A 43 -0.89 4.50 -10.77
C ALA A 43 -1.13 4.34 -12.28
N GLY A 44 -0.77 3.19 -12.86
CA GLY A 44 -1.05 2.86 -14.25
C GLY A 44 -2.46 2.31 -14.52
N MET A 45 -3.13 1.78 -13.48
CA MET A 45 -4.45 1.14 -13.57
C MET A 45 -5.38 1.62 -12.46
N PRO A 46 -5.82 2.90 -12.47
CA PRO A 46 -6.60 3.49 -11.38
C PRO A 46 -7.91 2.75 -11.10
N ASP A 47 -8.54 2.16 -12.12
CA ASP A 47 -9.83 1.46 -12.01
C ASP A 47 -9.72 0.03 -11.46
N MET A 48 -8.53 -0.41 -11.05
CA MET A 48 -8.31 -1.74 -10.45
C MET A 48 -8.94 -1.85 -9.04
N GLY A 49 -9.30 -0.71 -8.44
CA GLY A 49 -9.92 -0.64 -7.13
C GLY A 49 -11.41 -0.98 -7.11
N ARG A 50 -11.90 -1.31 -5.92
CA ARG A 50 -13.33 -1.43 -5.65
C ARG A 50 -13.83 -0.17 -4.97
N ASP A 51 -15.01 0.31 -5.33
CA ASP A 51 -15.61 1.46 -4.67
C ASP A 51 -15.71 1.23 -3.15
N TYR A 52 -15.24 2.22 -2.39
CA TYR A 52 -15.42 2.23 -0.95
C TYR A 52 -16.70 3.00 -0.62
N HIS A 53 -17.85 2.32 -0.65
CA HIS A 53 -19.17 2.94 -0.49
C HIS A 53 -19.36 3.84 0.74
N ALA A 54 -18.53 3.70 1.77
CA ALA A 54 -18.55 4.56 2.95
C ALA A 54 -18.01 5.99 2.68
N VAL A 55 -17.17 6.17 1.66
CA VAL A 55 -16.55 7.47 1.31
C VAL A 55 -16.56 7.65 -0.21
N PRO A 56 -17.37 8.58 -0.76
CA PRO A 56 -17.39 8.84 -2.19
C PRO A 56 -16.03 9.28 -2.75
N GLY A 57 -15.71 8.80 -3.96
CA GLY A 57 -14.44 9.11 -4.63
C GLY A 57 -13.22 8.43 -4.02
N VAL A 58 -13.43 7.38 -3.22
CA VAL A 58 -12.37 6.59 -2.61
C VAL A 58 -12.54 5.14 -3.04
N MET A 59 -11.43 4.51 -3.39
CA MET A 59 -11.38 3.10 -3.72
C MET A 59 -10.65 2.32 -2.62
N ARG A 60 -11.10 1.09 -2.44
CA ARG A 60 -10.44 0.10 -1.59
C ARG A 60 -9.73 -0.90 -2.47
N ILE A 61 -8.50 -1.18 -2.08
CA ILE A 61 -7.64 -2.14 -2.74
C ILE A 61 -6.96 -3.02 -1.69
N GLU A 62 -6.81 -4.30 -2.01
CA GLU A 62 -6.19 -5.28 -1.13
C GLU A 62 -4.83 -5.66 -1.68
N PHE A 63 -3.81 -5.56 -0.84
CA PHE A 63 -2.47 -6.02 -1.12
C PHE A 63 -2.20 -7.30 -0.31
N SER A 64 -1.65 -8.30 -0.98
CA SER A 64 -1.37 -9.61 -0.38
C SER A 64 -0.01 -10.09 -0.82
N ASP A 65 0.90 -10.21 0.14
CA ASP A 65 2.20 -10.86 -0.04
C ASP A 65 2.51 -11.64 1.25
N ILE A 66 2.67 -12.96 1.13
CA ILE A 66 2.66 -13.87 2.28
C ILE A 66 3.86 -13.57 3.18
N PRO A 67 3.67 -13.39 4.51
CA PRO A 67 2.48 -13.70 5.32
C PRO A 67 1.50 -12.53 5.57
N PHE A 68 1.68 -11.39 4.93
CA PHE A 68 0.93 -10.17 5.22
C PHE A 68 -0.26 -9.96 4.29
N PHE A 69 -1.32 -9.41 4.89
CA PHE A 69 -2.49 -8.94 4.17
C PHE A 69 -2.80 -7.52 4.63
N ILE A 70 -2.63 -6.54 3.74
CA ILE A 70 -2.86 -5.13 4.03
C ILE A 70 -3.99 -4.61 3.16
N ARG A 71 -4.89 -3.85 3.79
CA ARG A 71 -5.99 -3.16 3.11
C ARG A 71 -5.64 -1.70 2.99
N PHE A 72 -5.59 -1.22 1.76
CA PHE A 72 -5.42 0.19 1.46
C PHE A 72 -6.76 0.84 1.12
N VAL A 73 -6.96 2.04 1.63
CA VAL A 73 -8.05 2.94 1.25
C VAL A 73 -7.39 4.09 0.51
N ILE A 74 -7.54 4.11 -0.80
CA ILE A 74 -6.81 5.00 -1.70
C ILE A 74 -7.80 5.97 -2.31
N ARG A 75 -7.47 7.26 -2.24
CA ARG A 75 -8.17 8.29 -2.97
C ARG A 75 -7.38 8.58 -4.25
N ILE A 76 -7.99 8.34 -5.40
CA ILE A 76 -7.39 8.68 -6.69
C ILE A 76 -7.74 10.13 -6.99
N PHE A 77 -6.72 10.93 -7.33
CA PHE A 77 -6.82 12.34 -7.69
C PHE A 77 -6.40 12.53 -9.15
#